data_AF-A0A3D8M2I0-F1
#
_entry.id   AF-A0A3D8M2I0-F1
#
_cell.length_a   1.000
_cell.length_b   1.000
_cell.length_c   1.000
_cell.angle_alpha   90.00
_cell.angle_beta   90.00
_cell.angle_gamma   90.00
#
_symmetry.space_group_name_H-M   'P 1'
#
loop_
_entity.id
_entity.type
_entity.pdbx_description
1 polymer ?
#
loop_
_entity_poly.entity_id
_entity_poly.type
_entity_poly.pdbx_seq_one_letter_code
_entity_poly.pdbx_strand_id
1 'polypeptide(L)'
;MRFIKIIVLLGVLTGCVNDYSENHFDLVEIETAAIKYLSSQEENGSLHGIQLSNFPVQIANLDPERVYLTDQGLYIQLDSFFVQESGLFVPNKPLDSSFVESLDPKYTRLSGSVFSYIIRG
;
A
#
# COMPACT_ATOMS: atom_id res chain seq x y z
N MET A 1 -13.35 -41.01 -35.77
CA MET A 1 -13.79 -40.65 -34.40
C MET A 1 -12.83 -41.24 -33.40
N ARG A 2 -12.05 -40.43 -32.68
CA ARG A 2 -11.42 -40.77 -31.39
C ARG A 2 -10.97 -39.49 -30.70
N PHE A 3 -11.34 -39.39 -29.43
CA PHE A 3 -11.57 -38.17 -28.67
C PHE A 3 -10.27 -37.44 -28.31
N ILE A 4 -10.24 -36.14 -28.59
CA ILE A 4 -9.28 -35.18 -28.03
C ILE A 4 -9.63 -35.01 -26.54
N LYS A 5 -8.76 -35.47 -25.64
CA LYS A 5 -8.82 -35.09 -24.22
C LYS A 5 -7.96 -33.84 -24.03
N ILE A 6 -8.54 -32.67 -24.26
CA ILE A 6 -7.98 -31.41 -23.74
C ILE A 6 -8.26 -31.42 -22.24
N ILE A 7 -7.24 -31.70 -21.44
CA ILE A 7 -7.24 -31.43 -20.00
C ILE A 7 -6.93 -29.94 -19.86
N VAL A 8 -7.98 -29.11 -19.78
CA VAL A 8 -7.84 -27.74 -19.29
C VAL A 8 -7.64 -27.86 -17.78
N LEU A 9 -6.38 -27.83 -17.34
CA LEU A 9 -6.07 -27.62 -15.93
C LEU A 9 -6.40 -26.17 -15.63
N LEU A 10 -7.62 -25.95 -15.14
CA LEU A 10 -8.14 -24.66 -14.73
C LEU A 10 -7.38 -24.25 -13.44
N GLY A 11 -6.27 -23.52 -13.62
CA GLY A 11 -5.57 -22.89 -12.51
C GLY A 11 -6.49 -21.85 -11.87
N VAL A 12 -6.91 -22.10 -10.63
CA VAL A 12 -7.71 -21.17 -9.85
C VAL A 12 -6.81 -19.97 -9.52
N LEU A 13 -6.95 -18.90 -10.30
CA LEU A 13 -6.39 -17.59 -10.00
C LEU A 13 -7.18 -16.99 -8.81
N THR A 14 -6.94 -17.47 -7.59
CA THR A 14 -7.30 -16.69 -6.39
C THR A 14 -6.25 -15.60 -6.22
N GLY A 15 -6.32 -14.57 -7.07
CA GLY A 15 -5.56 -13.35 -6.86
C GLY A 15 -6.24 -12.53 -5.77
N CYS A 16 -5.91 -12.81 -4.51
CA CYS A 16 -6.19 -11.91 -3.41
C CYS A 16 -4.93 -11.06 -3.20
N VAL A 17 -5.09 -9.75 -3.02
CA VAL A 17 -4.01 -8.92 -2.50
C VAL A 17 -3.69 -9.34 -1.06
N ASN A 18 -2.43 -9.25 -0.65
CA ASN A 18 -2.01 -9.70 0.67
C ASN A 18 -2.56 -8.78 1.78
N ASP A 19 -2.81 -9.38 2.95
CA ASP A 19 -3.02 -8.64 4.19
C ASP A 19 -1.69 -8.58 4.94
N TYR A 20 -1.32 -7.38 5.38
CA TYR A 20 -0.03 -7.09 5.99
C TYR A 20 -0.17 -6.98 7.51
N SER A 21 0.73 -7.65 8.24
CA SER A 21 0.72 -7.67 9.70
C SER A 21 1.96 -7.03 10.30
N GLU A 22 1.90 -6.72 11.60
CA GLU A 22 2.95 -6.00 12.32
C GLU A 22 4.34 -6.67 12.27
N ASN A 23 4.38 -7.99 12.10
CA ASN A 23 5.61 -8.78 12.13
C ASN A 23 6.32 -8.89 10.77
N HIS A 24 5.74 -8.32 9.71
CA HIS A 24 6.32 -8.41 8.37
C HIS A 24 7.41 -7.36 8.11
N PHE A 25 7.49 -6.33 8.94
CA PHE A 25 8.27 -5.14 8.65
C PHE A 25 8.94 -4.54 9.89
N ASP A 26 10.03 -3.81 9.68
CA ASP A 26 10.53 -2.86 10.68
C ASP A 26 9.71 -1.56 10.61
N LEU A 27 8.58 -1.58 11.31
CA LEU A 27 7.60 -0.48 11.26
C LEU A 27 8.14 0.85 11.80
N VAL A 28 9.11 0.81 12.73
CA VAL A 28 9.70 2.01 13.33
C VAL A 28 10.58 2.73 12.31
N GLU A 29 11.40 1.97 11.57
CA GLU A 29 12.23 2.52 10.50
C GLU A 29 11.37 3.08 9.36
N ILE A 30 10.32 2.35 8.97
CA ILE A 30 9.38 2.79 7.92
C ILE A 30 8.66 4.07 8.34
N GLU A 31 8.12 4.13 9.56
CA GLU A 31 7.44 5.32 10.07
C GLU A 31 8.36 6.54 10.03
N THR A 32 9.58 6.39 10.55
CA THR A 32 10.56 7.48 10.60
C THR A 32 10.94 7.96 9.20
N ALA A 33 11.17 7.03 8.27
CA ALA A 33 11.51 7.34 6.90
C ALA A 33 10.35 8.04 6.17
N ALA A 34 9.12 7.55 6.34
CA ALA A 34 7.93 8.11 5.72
C ALA A 34 7.62 9.52 6.23
N ILE A 35 7.67 9.75 7.54
CA ILE A 35 7.43 11.07 8.13
C ILE A 35 8.47 12.07 7.62
N LYS A 36 9.76 11.71 7.66
CA LYS A 36 10.83 12.58 7.14
C LYS A 36 10.61 12.92 5.67
N TYR A 37 10.15 11.93 4.89
CA TYR A 37 9.87 12.13 3.49
C TYR A 37 8.67 13.06 3.27
N LEU A 38 7.57 12.86 3.99
CA LEU A 38 6.37 13.71 3.95
C LEU A 38 6.70 15.17 4.25
N SER A 39 7.45 15.45 5.31
CA SER A 39 7.87 16.81 5.65
C SER A 39 8.70 17.46 4.55
N SER A 40 9.56 16.69 3.85
CA SER A 40 10.35 17.22 2.74
C SER A 40 9.52 17.54 1.48
N GLN A 41 8.41 16.82 1.25
CA GLN A 41 7.55 17.06 0.07
C GLN A 41 6.64 18.28 0.28
N GLU A 42 6.16 18.49 1.51
CA GLU A 42 5.38 19.68 1.86
C GLU A 42 6.17 20.98 1.63
N GLU A 43 7.45 21.01 2.00
CA GLU A 43 8.32 22.16 1.78
C GLU A 43 8.55 22.46 0.29
N ASN A 44 8.53 21.44 -0.56
CA ASN A 44 8.74 21.58 -2.00
C ASN A 44 7.45 21.89 -2.78
N GLY A 45 6.30 21.99 -2.11
CA GLY A 45 5.01 22.30 -2.73
C GLY A 45 4.50 21.24 -3.71
N SER A 46 5.08 20.03 -3.69
CA SER A 46 4.74 18.94 -4.61
C SER A 46 3.78 17.99 -3.93
N LEU A 47 2.49 18.34 -3.93
CA LEU A 47 1.44 17.46 -3.47
C LEU A 47 0.50 17.22 -4.64
N HIS A 48 0.60 16.03 -5.25
CA HIS A 48 -0.52 15.14 -5.63
C HIS A 48 -0.21 14.24 -6.83
N GLY A 49 -0.49 12.94 -6.67
CA GLY A 49 -0.64 11.99 -7.77
C GLY A 49 0.64 11.64 -8.52
N ILE A 50 1.80 12.11 -8.05
CA ILE A 50 3.08 11.82 -8.66
C ILE A 50 3.58 10.49 -8.11
N GLN A 51 3.84 9.54 -9.01
CA GLN A 51 4.61 8.35 -8.69
C GLN A 51 6.02 8.80 -8.29
N LEU A 52 6.40 8.47 -7.06
CA LEU A 52 7.65 8.92 -6.47
C LEU A 52 8.78 7.97 -6.91
N SER A 53 9.91 8.54 -7.33
CA SER A 53 11.06 7.79 -7.86
C SER A 53 12.31 7.85 -6.99
N ASN A 54 12.29 8.62 -5.88
CA ASN A 54 13.43 8.82 -4.98
C ASN A 54 12.99 8.74 -3.50
N PHE A 55 12.36 7.64 -3.10
CA PHE A 55 11.98 7.41 -1.70
C PHE A 55 13.15 6.85 -0.87
N PRO A 56 13.10 6.97 0.48
CA PRO A 56 14.12 6.45 1.37
C PRO A 56 14.38 4.95 1.18
N VAL A 57 15.61 4.52 1.47
CA VAL A 57 16.04 3.12 1.31
C VAL A 57 15.14 2.14 2.09
N GLN A 58 14.61 2.56 3.25
CA GLN A 58 13.69 1.76 4.05
C GLN A 58 12.41 1.40 3.28
N ILE A 59 11.87 2.36 2.53
CA ILE A 59 10.70 2.15 1.67
C ILE A 59 11.11 1.37 0.41
N ALA A 60 12.29 1.64 -0.13
CA ALA A 60 12.79 0.91 -1.31
C ALA A 60 13.04 -0.57 -1.03
N ASN A 61 13.47 -0.93 0.18
CA ASN A 61 13.69 -2.31 0.60
C ASN A 61 12.39 -3.12 0.68
N LEU A 62 11.22 -2.47 0.68
CA LEU A 62 9.93 -3.14 0.59
C LEU A 62 9.59 -3.59 -0.83
N ASP A 63 10.40 -3.20 -1.82
CA ASP A 63 10.18 -3.44 -3.25
C ASP A 63 8.76 -3.05 -3.73
N PRO A 64 8.33 -1.80 -3.49
CA PRO A 64 6.95 -1.40 -3.78
C PRO A 64 6.69 -1.33 -5.28
N GLU A 65 5.53 -1.81 -5.72
CA GLU A 65 5.04 -1.62 -7.10
C GLU A 65 4.85 -0.13 -7.42
N ARG A 66 4.38 0.64 -6.44
CA ARG A 66 4.16 2.09 -6.56
C ARG A 66 4.27 2.77 -5.20
N VAL A 67 4.85 3.96 -5.20
CA VAL A 67 4.77 4.87 -4.06
C VAL A 67 4.20 6.19 -4.56
N TYR A 68 3.16 6.69 -3.90
CA TYR A 68 2.49 7.91 -4.32
C TYR A 68 1.93 8.68 -3.13
N LEU A 69 1.80 9.99 -3.32
CA LEU A 69 1.35 10.92 -2.28
C LEU A 69 -0.03 11.49 -2.63
N THR A 70 -0.92 11.51 -1.65
CA THR A 70 -2.25 12.13 -1.73
C THR A 70 -2.44 13.18 -0.64
N ASP A 71 -3.56 13.90 -0.68
CA ASP A 71 -4.02 14.81 0.39
C ASP A 71 -4.10 14.15 1.78
N GLN A 72 -4.18 12.82 1.83
CA GLN A 72 -4.38 12.06 3.07
C GLN A 72 -3.06 11.48 3.60
N GLY A 73 -2.08 11.27 2.73
CA GLY A 73 -0.79 10.72 3.13
C GLY A 73 -0.07 9.96 2.03
N LEU A 74 0.99 9.28 2.45
CA LEU A 74 1.85 8.46 1.62
C LEU A 74 1.29 7.04 1.50
N TYR A 75 1.08 6.59 0.28
CA TYR A 75 0.72 5.22 -0.05
C TYR A 75 1.94 4.51 -0.62
N ILE A 76 2.21 3.34 -0.08
CA ILE A 76 3.27 2.42 -0.50
C ILE A 76 2.55 1.15 -0.93
N GLN A 77 2.23 1.06 -2.21
CA GLN A 77 1.56 -0.09 -2.81
C GLN A 77 2.58 -1.24 -2.94
N LEU A 78 2.26 -2.37 -2.33
CA LEU A 78 3.11 -3.56 -2.33
C LEU A 78 2.56 -4.66 -3.24
N ASP A 79 1.24 -4.78 -3.33
CA ASP A 79 0.58 -5.74 -4.22
C ASP A 79 -0.59 -5.09 -4.95
N SER A 80 -0.83 -5.52 -6.19
CA SER A 80 -2.09 -5.24 -6.88
C SER A 80 -2.60 -6.46 -7.65
N PHE A 81 -3.93 -6.59 -7.71
CA PHE A 81 -4.60 -7.59 -8.52
C PHE A 81 -5.93 -7.07 -9.06
N PHE A 82 -6.01 -6.93 -10.38
CA PHE A 82 -7.18 -6.41 -11.09
C PHE A 82 -7.59 -5.00 -10.62
N VAL A 83 -8.66 -4.86 -9.82
CA VAL A 83 -9.12 -3.58 -9.24
C VAL A 83 -8.77 -3.44 -7.75
N GLN A 84 -8.01 -4.40 -7.22
CA GLN A 84 -7.59 -4.42 -5.82
C GLN A 84 -6.14 -4.00 -5.71
N GLU A 85 -5.83 -3.27 -4.64
CA GLU A 85 -4.47 -2.97 -4.23
C GLU A 85 -4.33 -3.06 -2.71
N SER A 86 -3.15 -3.44 -2.23
CA SER A 86 -2.81 -3.40 -0.82
C SER A 86 -1.38 -2.97 -0.60
N GLY A 87 -1.12 -2.49 0.62
CA GLY A 87 0.19 -2.03 1.01
C GLY A 87 0.18 -1.28 2.33
N LEU A 88 1.09 -0.33 2.47
CA LEU A 88 1.24 0.49 3.66
C LEU A 88 0.77 1.93 3.40
N PHE A 89 0.17 2.53 4.42
CA PHE A 89 -0.30 3.90 4.42
C PHE A 89 0.25 4.64 5.63
N VAL A 90 0.82 5.82 5.39
CA VAL A 90 1.27 6.74 6.44
C VAL A 90 0.59 8.09 6.24
N PRO A 91 -0.29 8.51 7.16
CA PRO A 91 -1.06 9.72 6.98
C PRO A 91 -0.17 10.96 7.19
N ASN A 92 -0.46 12.03 6.44
CA ASN A 92 0.24 13.32 6.60
C ASN A 92 -0.32 14.15 7.77
N LYS A 93 -1.49 13.77 8.29
CA LYS A 93 -2.18 14.42 9.42
C LYS A 93 -2.87 13.38 10.29
N PRO A 94 -3.17 13.69 11.57
CA PRO A 94 -3.95 12.79 12.40
C PRO A 94 -5.26 12.39 11.72
N LEU A 95 -5.50 11.08 11.64
CA LEU A 95 -6.73 10.54 11.08
C LEU A 95 -7.87 10.69 12.08
N ASP A 96 -9.04 11.07 11.58
CA ASP A 96 -10.27 11.02 12.37
C ASP A 96 -10.83 9.58 12.43
N SER A 97 -11.76 9.35 13.36
CA SER A 97 -12.38 8.03 13.54
C SER A 97 -13.18 7.60 12.31
N SER A 98 -13.78 8.54 11.58
CA SER A 98 -14.53 8.24 10.35
C SER A 98 -13.67 7.68 9.22
N PHE A 99 -12.40 8.08 9.15
CA PHE A 99 -11.47 7.58 8.15
C PHE A 99 -11.13 6.10 8.37
N VAL A 100 -10.90 5.71 9.63
CA VAL A 100 -10.55 4.33 10.00
C VAL A 100 -11.76 3.39 9.85
N GLU A 101 -12.97 3.91 9.98
CA GLU A 101 -14.22 3.17 9.81
C GLU A 101 -14.66 3.00 8.35
N SER A 102 -13.93 3.57 7.37
CA SER A 102 -14.25 3.37 5.96
C SER A 102 -14.17 1.88 5.58
N LEU A 103 -15.17 1.41 4.82
CA LEU A 103 -15.19 0.05 4.30
C LEU A 103 -14.22 -0.14 3.12
N ASP A 104 -13.97 0.96 2.38
CA ASP A 104 -13.05 0.99 1.25
C ASP A 104 -12.49 2.42 1.07
N PRO A 105 -11.16 2.63 1.13
CA PRO A 105 -10.15 1.66 1.54
C PRO A 105 -10.37 1.19 2.99
N LYS A 106 -10.10 -0.08 3.26
CA LYS A 106 -10.01 -0.60 4.63
C LYS A 106 -8.61 -0.33 5.17
N TYR A 107 -8.52 0.32 6.33
CA TYR A 107 -7.25 0.54 7.04
C TYR A 107 -7.15 -0.34 8.29
N THR A 108 -5.96 -0.86 8.57
CA THR A 108 -5.66 -1.56 9.83
C THR A 108 -4.37 -0.99 10.39
N ARG A 109 -4.42 -0.43 11.60
CA ARG A 109 -3.23 0.14 12.25
C ARG A 109 -2.26 -1.00 12.56
N LEU A 110 -1.00 -0.83 12.15
CA LEU A 110 0.09 -1.75 12.47
C LEU A 110 0.95 -1.22 13.62
N SER A 111 1.40 0.03 13.54
CA SER A 111 2.17 0.67 14.62
C SER A 111 2.21 2.17 14.41
N GLY A 112 2.22 2.96 15.48
CA GLY A 112 2.36 4.42 15.38
C GLY A 112 1.39 5.02 14.37
N SER A 113 1.93 5.63 13.33
CA SER A 113 1.22 6.24 12.20
C SER A 113 1.24 5.36 10.93
N VAL A 114 1.66 4.10 11.04
CA VAL A 114 1.71 3.13 9.94
C VAL A 114 0.47 2.23 9.98
N PHE A 115 -0.22 2.18 8.85
CA PHE A 115 -1.39 1.35 8.63
C PHE A 115 -1.11 0.41 7.46
N SER A 116 -1.65 -0.81 7.49
CA SER A 116 -1.93 -1.52 6.26
C SER A 116 -3.21 -0.97 5.65
N TYR A 117 -3.29 -0.99 4.32
CA TYR A 117 -4.51 -0.63 3.60
C TYR A 117 -4.84 -1.70 2.56
N ILE A 118 -6.14 -1.85 2.29
CA ILE A 118 -6.67 -2.65 1.19
C ILE A 118 -7.74 -1.82 0.48
N ILE A 119 -7.60 -1.62 -0.83
CA ILE A 119 -8.65 -1.06 -1.69
C ILE A 119 -9.29 -2.20 -2.48
N ARG A 120 -10.62 -2.22 -2.51
CA ARG A 120 -11.41 -3.17 -3.30
C ARG A 120 -12.30 -2.40 -4.28
N GLY A 121 -11.79 -2.18 -5.49
CA GLY A 121 -12.54 -1.48 -6.55
C GLY A 121 -13.79 -2.18 -7.04
#